data_AF-A0A2T7Q0F9-F1
#
_entry.id   AF-A0A2T7Q0F9-F1
#
_cell.length_a   1.000
_cell.length_b   1.000
_cell.length_c   1.000
_cell.angle_alpha   90.00
_cell.angle_beta   90.00
_cell.angle_gamma   90.00
#
_symmetry.space_group_name_H-M   'P 1'
#
loop_
_entity.id
_entity.type
_entity.pdbx_description
1 polymer ?
#
loop_
_entity_poly.entity_id
_entity_poly.type
_entity_poly.pdbx_seq_one_letter_code
_entity_poly.pdbx_strand_id
1 'polypeptide(L)'
;MRRDFICVCNSQGVHVDHCWVDTYNGEFMSPCFDEGRCRCNNITADCSSNNGSLTYVPRLPVEAQVFNFSNNNLSHIPDGFFSNVSQNNRLFDFPQTCDVVTDEPFFPNLKYLVLDQNMISSIKDPVCLPELLQEIDLGGNPFYCSCDIRWFQEWMSLHPHQFGNYDQDGYMCDNILNTPVQFFQINDQL
;
A
#
# COMPACT_ATOMS: atom_id res chain seq x y z
N MET A 1 8.18 10.38 -10.33
CA MET A 1 8.64 11.25 -9.24
C MET A 1 9.75 12.16 -9.77
N ARG A 2 9.63 13.48 -9.60
CA ARG A 2 10.66 14.44 -10.06
C ARG A 2 11.69 14.61 -8.94
N ARG A 3 12.95 14.27 -9.22
CA ARG A 3 14.06 14.43 -8.27
C ARG A 3 14.65 15.81 -8.49
N ASP A 4 14.45 16.73 -7.56
CA ASP A 4 15.02 18.07 -7.61
C ASP A 4 16.14 18.18 -6.56
N PHE A 5 17.30 18.71 -6.96
CA PHE A 5 18.47 18.85 -6.08
C PHE A 5 18.40 20.16 -5.31
N ILE A 6 17.92 20.13 -4.05
CA ILE A 6 17.92 21.31 -3.17
C ILE A 6 18.75 21.03 -1.92
N CYS A 7 19.82 21.79 -1.73
CA CYS A 7 20.65 21.75 -0.52
C CYS A 7 20.06 22.71 0.53
N VAL A 8 19.74 22.23 1.73
CA VAL A 8 19.29 23.09 2.85
C VAL A 8 20.44 23.27 3.83
N CYS A 9 20.91 24.51 4.00
CA CYS A 9 21.92 24.87 4.99
C CYS A 9 21.30 25.02 6.38
N ASN A 10 21.92 24.45 7.42
CA ASN A 10 21.70 24.86 8.81
C ASN A 10 22.90 25.70 9.31
N SER A 11 22.74 26.41 10.42
CA SER A 11 23.69 27.33 11.06
C SER A 11 25.07 26.75 11.43
N GLN A 12 25.32 25.47 11.16
CA GLN A 12 26.62 24.80 11.35
C GLN A 12 27.36 24.47 10.05
N GLY A 13 26.87 24.91 8.88
CA GLY A 13 27.50 24.73 7.58
C GLY A 13 26.82 23.69 6.68
N VAL A 14 27.34 23.52 5.46
CA VAL A 14 26.86 22.54 4.47
C VAL A 14 27.43 21.17 4.82
N HIS A 15 26.57 20.22 5.20
CA HIS A 15 26.96 18.80 5.16
C HIS A 15 26.91 18.35 3.69
N VAL A 16 28.07 18.31 3.05
CA VAL A 16 28.23 18.12 1.59
C VAL A 16 27.81 16.71 1.11
N ASP A 17 27.63 15.75 2.02
CA ASP A 17 27.53 14.34 1.60
C ASP A 17 26.09 13.77 1.47
N HIS A 18 25.02 14.49 1.84
CA HIS A 18 23.64 13.92 1.82
C HIS A 18 22.52 14.89 1.39
N CYS A 19 22.76 15.77 0.41
CA CYS A 19 21.72 16.66 -0.11
C CYS A 19 20.84 15.97 -1.18
N TRP A 20 19.92 15.08 -0.75
CA TRP A 20 18.84 14.54 -1.58
C TRP A 20 17.49 14.88 -0.97
N VAL A 21 16.76 15.82 -1.56
CA VAL A 21 15.36 16.09 -1.23
C VAL A 21 14.52 15.48 -2.33
N ASP A 22 13.76 14.44 -1.99
CA ASP A 22 12.68 14.00 -2.88
C ASP A 22 11.47 14.89 -2.63
N THR A 23 10.80 15.29 -3.72
CA THR A 23 9.57 16.06 -3.63
C THR A 23 8.41 15.27 -4.20
N TYR A 24 7.28 15.31 -3.51
CA TYR A 24 6.01 14.81 -4.01
C TYR A 24 5.13 16.03 -4.27
N ASN A 25 4.69 16.20 -5.53
CA ASN A 25 3.93 17.38 -5.98
C ASN A 25 4.58 18.74 -5.61
N GLY A 26 5.90 18.79 -5.48
CA GLY A 26 6.66 20.00 -5.14
C GLY A 26 6.82 20.28 -3.64
N GLU A 27 6.32 19.41 -2.76
CA GLU A 27 6.57 19.52 -1.31
C GLU A 27 7.81 18.73 -0.86
N PHE A 28 8.55 19.30 0.09
CA PHE A 28 9.74 18.69 0.69
C PHE A 28 9.37 17.42 1.47
N MET A 29 10.13 16.34 1.25
CA MET A 29 10.02 15.11 2.03
C MET A 29 11.33 14.78 2.73
N SER A 30 11.22 14.28 3.96
CA SER A 30 12.36 13.93 4.81
C SER A 30 12.39 12.43 5.10
N PRO A 31 13.56 11.79 5.25
CA PRO A 31 13.63 10.40 5.68
C PRO A 31 12.88 10.18 7.00
N CYS A 32 11.95 9.23 7.02
CA CYS A 32 11.13 8.91 8.20
C CYS A 32 11.26 7.45 8.64
N PHE A 33 11.88 6.59 7.81
CA PHE A 33 12.11 5.19 8.14
C PHE A 33 13.40 4.67 7.48
N ASP A 34 14.13 3.85 8.23
CA ASP A 34 15.27 3.01 7.81
C ASP A 34 16.17 3.68 6.75
N GLU A 35 16.87 4.74 7.18
CA GLU A 35 17.83 5.50 6.36
C GLU A 35 17.30 6.00 5.01
N GLY A 36 16.00 6.27 4.92
CA GLY A 36 15.37 6.83 3.72
C GLY A 36 14.68 5.82 2.81
N ARG A 37 14.49 4.58 3.29
CA ARG A 37 13.55 3.63 2.64
C ARG A 37 12.12 4.16 2.58
N CYS A 38 11.74 4.96 3.58
CA CYS A 38 10.58 5.83 3.45
C CYS A 38 10.96 7.28 3.66
N ARG A 39 10.27 8.14 2.92
CA ARG A 39 10.31 9.58 3.06
C ARG A 39 8.92 10.09 3.35
N CYS A 40 8.82 11.00 4.29
CA CYS A 40 7.55 11.51 4.75
C CYS A 40 7.56 13.04 4.83
N ASN A 41 6.37 13.61 4.67
CA ASN A 41 6.01 14.93 5.16
C ASN A 41 4.65 14.84 5.87
N ASN A 42 3.97 15.98 6.08
CA ASN A 42 2.69 16.01 6.80
C ASN A 42 1.50 15.45 5.99
N ILE A 43 1.69 15.16 4.70
CA ILE A 43 0.65 14.74 3.77
C ILE A 43 0.96 13.34 3.22
N THR A 44 2.20 13.09 2.85
CA THR A 44 2.62 11.90 2.11
C THR A 44 3.68 11.14 2.87
N ALA A 45 3.49 9.82 2.97
CA ALA A 45 4.51 8.85 3.32
C ALA A 45 4.79 7.98 2.08
N ASP A 46 5.94 8.18 1.46
CA ASP A 46 6.39 7.42 0.29
C ASP A 46 7.49 6.43 0.67
N CYS A 47 7.17 5.17 0.51
CA CYS A 47 7.99 3.99 0.74
C CYS A 47 8.14 3.16 -0.55
N SER A 48 7.91 3.73 -1.73
CA SER A 48 7.91 2.99 -2.99
C SER A 48 9.30 2.62 -3.47
N SER A 49 9.39 1.61 -4.35
CA SER A 49 10.60 1.28 -5.10
C SER A 49 11.82 0.93 -4.24
N ASN A 50 11.63 0.19 -3.14
CA ASN A 50 12.74 -0.26 -2.30
C ASN A 50 13.41 -1.57 -2.80
N ASN A 51 13.29 -1.88 -4.10
CA ASN A 51 13.84 -3.10 -4.71
C ASN A 51 13.46 -4.39 -3.96
N GLY A 52 12.24 -4.44 -3.43
CA GLY A 52 11.76 -5.57 -2.64
C GLY A 52 12.36 -5.70 -1.23
N SER A 53 13.12 -4.71 -0.76
CA SER A 53 13.68 -4.69 0.60
C SER A 53 12.61 -4.35 1.66
N LEU A 54 11.54 -3.65 1.26
CA LEU A 54 10.37 -3.48 2.12
C LEU A 54 9.47 -4.69 2.00
N THR A 55 9.73 -5.57 2.95
CA THR A 55 8.95 -6.71 3.43
C THR A 55 7.52 -6.41 3.84
N TYR A 56 7.32 -5.23 4.41
CA TYR A 56 6.21 -4.95 5.31
C TYR A 56 5.91 -3.45 5.39
N VAL A 57 4.74 -3.12 5.95
CA VAL A 57 4.33 -1.75 6.26
C VAL A 57 4.95 -1.31 7.60
N PRO A 58 5.87 -0.32 7.62
CA PRO A 58 6.48 0.17 8.85
C PRO A 58 5.55 1.13 9.61
N ARG A 59 5.92 1.51 10.84
CA ARG A 59 5.25 2.60 11.56
C ARG A 59 5.55 3.93 10.88
N LEU A 60 4.50 4.65 10.52
CA LEU A 60 4.56 5.89 9.74
C LEU A 60 3.66 6.95 10.40
N PRO A 61 3.77 8.24 9.99
CA PRO A 61 2.93 9.30 10.53
C PRO A 61 1.44 9.03 10.27
N VAL A 62 0.67 8.86 11.35
CA VAL A 62 -0.78 8.55 11.26
C VAL A 62 -1.62 9.66 10.64
N GLU A 63 -1.07 10.88 10.59
CA GLU A 63 -1.70 12.07 10.01
C GLU A 63 -1.53 12.16 8.49
N ALA A 64 -0.65 11.34 7.90
CA ALA A 64 -0.46 11.31 6.45
C ALA A 64 -1.75 10.86 5.75
N GLN A 65 -2.03 11.47 4.60
CA GLN A 65 -3.20 11.22 3.77
C GLN A 65 -2.86 10.31 2.58
N VAL A 66 -1.59 10.27 2.18
CA VAL A 66 -1.09 9.47 1.06
C VAL A 66 -0.07 8.47 1.58
N PHE A 67 -0.30 7.20 1.32
CA PHE A 67 0.66 6.12 1.58
C PHE A 67 1.00 5.43 0.27
N ASN A 68 2.27 5.52 -0.12
CA ASN A 68 2.76 4.90 -1.34
C ASN A 68 3.77 3.80 -1.01
N PHE A 69 3.38 2.56 -1.26
CA PHE A 69 4.18 1.35 -1.09
C PHE A 69 4.37 0.59 -2.41
N SER A 70 4.12 1.25 -3.54
CA SER A 70 4.25 0.65 -4.87
C SER A 70 5.65 0.07 -5.13
N ASN A 71 5.74 -0.91 -6.01
CA ASN A 71 7.01 -1.45 -6.49
C ASN A 71 7.91 -1.99 -5.36
N ASN A 72 7.31 -2.78 -4.47
CA ASN A 72 7.99 -3.46 -3.39
C ASN A 72 7.75 -4.97 -3.49
N ASN A 73 8.22 -5.69 -2.49
CA ASN A 73 8.00 -7.12 -2.36
C ASN A 73 7.32 -7.35 -1.01
N LEU A 74 6.27 -6.57 -0.72
CA LEU A 74 5.54 -6.68 0.55
C LEU A 74 5.11 -8.13 0.72
N SER A 75 5.78 -8.82 1.64
CA SER A 75 5.70 -10.25 1.84
C SER A 75 5.43 -10.67 3.31
N HIS A 76 5.42 -9.73 4.28
CA HIS A 76 5.02 -9.89 5.70
C HIS A 76 4.35 -8.62 6.26
N ILE A 77 3.38 -8.73 7.18
CA ILE A 77 3.11 -7.66 8.16
C ILE A 77 3.82 -8.13 9.43
N PRO A 78 4.62 -7.32 10.13
CA PRO A 78 5.46 -7.83 11.19
C PRO A 78 4.62 -8.20 12.41
N ASP A 79 4.88 -9.38 12.97
CA ASP A 79 4.41 -9.79 14.29
C ASP A 79 4.92 -8.77 15.32
N GLY A 80 4.05 -7.85 15.76
CA GLY A 80 4.41 -6.75 16.65
C GLY A 80 4.10 -5.34 16.16
N PHE A 81 3.50 -5.19 14.96
CA PHE A 81 2.86 -3.91 14.62
C PHE A 81 1.75 -3.58 15.64
N PHE A 82 0.96 -4.59 16.05
CA PHE A 82 0.07 -4.55 17.22
C PHE A 82 0.20 -5.88 17.97
N SER A 83 0.45 -5.83 19.27
CA SER A 83 0.94 -6.98 20.04
C SER A 83 -0.06 -8.14 20.16
N ASN A 84 0.47 -9.35 19.92
CA ASN A 84 -0.01 -10.69 20.28
C ASN A 84 -1.10 -11.33 19.40
N VAL A 85 -0.72 -11.77 18.19
CA VAL A 85 -1.42 -12.84 17.44
C VAL A 85 -0.37 -13.68 16.66
N SER A 86 -0.67 -14.96 16.43
CA SER A 86 0.20 -16.10 16.09
C SER A 86 1.09 -16.03 14.83
N GLN A 87 2.27 -16.69 14.92
CA GLN A 87 3.37 -16.82 13.94
C GLN A 87 3.08 -17.55 12.60
N ASN A 88 1.90 -17.43 12.00
CA ASN A 88 1.62 -18.06 10.70
C ASN A 88 0.71 -17.19 9.83
N ASN A 89 1.27 -16.21 9.13
CA ASN A 89 0.68 -15.66 7.91
C ASN A 89 1.79 -15.35 6.90
N ARG A 90 1.83 -16.13 5.82
CA ARG A 90 2.65 -15.89 4.63
C ARG A 90 1.93 -14.85 3.76
N LEU A 91 2.62 -13.87 3.16
CA LEU A 91 1.92 -12.85 2.36
C LEU A 91 1.61 -13.30 0.99
N PHE A 92 0.41 -13.81 0.98
CA PHE A 92 -0.52 -13.67 -0.08
C PHE A 92 -1.61 -12.66 0.30
N ASP A 93 -1.66 -12.15 1.53
CA ASP A 93 -2.82 -11.41 2.04
C ASP A 93 -2.63 -9.89 2.10
N PHE A 94 -3.68 -9.14 1.77
CA PHE A 94 -3.78 -7.69 1.95
C PHE A 94 -3.56 -7.28 3.42
N PRO A 95 -2.94 -6.11 3.70
CA PRO A 95 -2.63 -5.73 5.06
C PRO A 95 -3.86 -5.55 5.95
N GLN A 96 -3.74 -5.91 7.23
CA GLN A 96 -4.75 -5.55 8.23
C GLN A 96 -4.74 -4.03 8.44
N THR A 97 -5.91 -3.41 8.28
CA THR A 97 -6.06 -1.95 8.36
C THR A 97 -6.86 -1.46 9.57
N CYS A 98 -7.37 -2.38 10.39
CA CYS A 98 -8.24 -2.11 11.55
C CYS A 98 -7.61 -2.52 12.89
N ASP A 99 -7.84 -1.72 13.93
CA ASP A 99 -7.58 -2.10 15.32
C ASP A 99 -8.57 -3.20 15.76
N VAL A 100 -8.05 -4.33 16.25
CA VAL A 100 -8.86 -5.50 16.61
C VAL A 100 -9.77 -5.24 17.82
N VAL A 101 -9.42 -4.25 18.65
CA VAL A 101 -10.15 -3.93 19.89
C VAL A 101 -11.20 -2.87 19.62
N THR A 102 -10.87 -1.83 18.86
CA THR A 102 -11.78 -0.69 18.65
C THR A 102 -12.53 -0.73 17.33
N ASP A 103 -12.14 -1.58 16.37
CA ASP A 103 -12.68 -1.64 15.01
C ASP A 103 -12.50 -0.32 14.24
N GLU A 104 -11.47 0.45 14.61
CA GLU A 104 -11.15 1.74 13.98
C GLU A 104 -9.99 1.58 12.99
N PRO A 105 -9.99 2.33 11.87
CA PRO A 105 -8.89 2.29 10.91
C PRO A 105 -7.61 2.88 11.51
N PHE A 106 -6.47 2.21 11.28
CA PHE A 106 -5.17 2.69 11.79
C PHE A 106 -4.73 4.04 11.19
N PHE A 107 -5.28 4.39 10.03
CA PHE A 107 -4.98 5.62 9.30
C PHE A 107 -6.28 6.36 9.02
N PRO A 108 -6.89 7.03 10.01
CA PRO A 108 -8.21 7.64 9.87
C PRO A 108 -8.26 8.78 8.84
N ASN A 109 -7.10 9.40 8.53
CA ASN A 109 -6.97 10.49 7.57
C ASN A 109 -6.56 10.03 6.16
N LEU A 110 -6.45 8.71 5.93
CA LEU A 110 -6.01 8.14 4.66
C LEU A 110 -6.98 8.51 3.53
N LYS A 111 -6.43 9.02 2.43
CA LYS A 111 -7.14 9.35 1.19
C LYS A 111 -6.65 8.51 0.02
N TYR A 112 -5.36 8.20 -0.02
CA TYR A 112 -4.75 7.48 -1.14
C TYR A 112 -3.85 6.37 -0.60
N LEU A 113 -4.14 5.12 -0.99
CA LEU A 113 -3.35 3.95 -0.66
C LEU A 113 -2.84 3.29 -1.94
N VAL A 114 -1.54 3.39 -2.19
CA VAL A 114 -0.91 2.88 -3.42
C VAL A 114 -0.06 1.66 -3.06
N LEU A 115 -0.50 0.49 -3.50
CA LEU A 115 0.08 -0.82 -3.22
C LEU A 115 0.33 -1.63 -4.52
N ASP A 116 0.30 -0.98 -5.69
CA ASP A 116 0.51 -1.63 -6.97
C ASP A 116 1.91 -2.27 -7.08
N GLN A 117 2.03 -3.29 -7.93
CA GLN A 117 3.29 -4.00 -8.21
C GLN A 117 3.93 -4.54 -6.93
N ASN A 118 3.13 -5.27 -6.14
CA ASN A 118 3.54 -6.04 -4.97
C ASN A 118 3.17 -7.53 -5.15
N MET A 119 3.19 -8.31 -4.07
CA MET A 119 2.93 -9.76 -4.08
C MET A 119 1.62 -10.17 -3.38
N ILE A 120 0.64 -9.26 -3.31
CA ILE A 120 -0.67 -9.54 -2.72
C ILE A 120 -1.44 -10.48 -3.65
N SER A 121 -1.90 -11.64 -3.19
CA SER A 121 -2.71 -12.55 -3.99
C SER A 121 -4.13 -12.77 -3.45
N SER A 122 -4.42 -12.26 -2.27
CA SER A 122 -5.67 -12.47 -1.55
C SER A 122 -5.98 -11.21 -0.76
N ILE A 123 -7.26 -10.89 -0.69
CA ILE A 123 -7.78 -9.82 0.16
C ILE A 123 -8.91 -10.47 0.93
N LYS A 124 -8.90 -10.36 2.26
CA LYS A 124 -9.91 -10.99 3.13
C LYS A 124 -10.86 -9.93 3.66
N ASP A 125 -12.16 -10.26 3.65
CA ASP A 125 -13.22 -9.43 4.22
C ASP A 125 -13.19 -9.52 5.76
N PRO A 126 -13.42 -8.41 6.49
CA PRO A 126 -13.55 -7.03 6.01
C PRO A 126 -12.22 -6.29 5.89
N VAL A 127 -12.14 -5.42 4.88
CA VAL A 127 -11.14 -4.37 4.82
C VAL A 127 -11.68 -3.12 5.49
N CYS A 128 -10.90 -2.58 6.41
CA CYS A 128 -11.28 -1.46 7.26
C CYS A 128 -10.51 -0.22 6.82
N LEU A 129 -11.09 0.54 5.90
CA LEU A 129 -10.51 1.78 5.38
C LEU A 129 -11.40 2.95 5.81
N PRO A 130 -10.84 4.14 6.06
CA PRO A 130 -11.63 5.27 6.48
C PRO A 130 -12.59 5.73 5.37
N GLU A 131 -13.71 6.34 5.75
CA GLU A 131 -14.67 6.95 4.81
C GLU A 131 -14.04 8.03 3.92
N LEU A 132 -12.93 8.61 4.35
CA LEU A 132 -12.17 9.62 3.61
C LEU A 132 -11.37 9.05 2.42
N LEU A 133 -11.27 7.71 2.30
CA LEU A 133 -10.53 7.07 1.23
C LEU A 133 -11.10 7.45 -0.14
N GLN A 134 -10.25 8.00 -0.99
CA GLN A 134 -10.57 8.40 -2.35
C GLN A 134 -10.11 7.37 -3.35
N GLU A 135 -8.91 6.82 -3.16
CA GLU A 135 -8.32 5.85 -4.09
C GLU A 135 -7.49 4.79 -3.37
N ILE A 136 -7.61 3.57 -3.85
CA ILE A 136 -6.75 2.43 -3.57
C ILE A 136 -6.24 1.86 -4.89
N ASP A 137 -4.94 1.74 -5.07
CA ASP A 137 -4.35 1.06 -6.24
C ASP A 137 -3.68 -0.23 -5.79
N LEU A 138 -4.15 -1.36 -6.31
CA LEU A 138 -3.57 -2.68 -6.08
C LEU A 138 -3.19 -3.37 -7.40
N GLY A 139 -3.09 -2.62 -8.50
CA GLY A 139 -2.78 -3.18 -9.81
C GLY A 139 -1.44 -3.93 -9.84
N GLY A 140 -1.28 -4.89 -10.74
CA GLY A 140 -0.04 -5.66 -10.90
C GLY A 140 0.32 -6.56 -9.72
N ASN A 141 -0.62 -6.83 -8.82
CA ASN A 141 -0.50 -7.83 -7.77
C ASN A 141 -1.02 -9.21 -8.27
N PRO A 142 -0.43 -10.34 -7.86
CA PRO A 142 -0.76 -11.67 -8.37
C PRO A 142 -2.03 -12.27 -7.73
N PHE A 143 -3.20 -11.69 -7.96
CA PHE A 143 -4.47 -12.14 -7.34
C PHE A 143 -4.83 -13.59 -7.66
N TYR A 144 -4.95 -14.43 -6.63
CA TYR A 144 -5.45 -15.78 -6.73
C TYR A 144 -6.98 -15.79 -6.73
N CYS A 145 -7.55 -15.81 -7.93
CA CYS A 145 -8.98 -15.81 -8.16
C CYS A 145 -9.62 -17.14 -7.69
N SER A 146 -10.27 -17.04 -6.54
CA SER A 146 -10.92 -18.11 -5.79
C SER A 146 -12.15 -17.55 -5.07
N CYS A 147 -12.92 -18.42 -4.41
CA CYS A 147 -14.11 -17.98 -3.67
C CYS A 147 -13.75 -16.95 -2.58
N ASP A 148 -12.53 -17.01 -2.04
CA ASP A 148 -12.05 -16.15 -0.96
C ASP A 148 -11.92 -14.68 -1.38
N ILE A 149 -11.76 -14.38 -2.66
CA ILE A 149 -11.66 -13.00 -3.18
C ILE A 149 -12.94 -12.53 -3.89
N ARG A 150 -14.04 -13.29 -3.80
CA ARG A 150 -15.33 -12.90 -4.42
C ARG A 150 -15.85 -11.58 -3.86
N TRP A 151 -15.73 -11.37 -2.56
CA TRP A 151 -16.11 -10.10 -1.95
C TRP A 151 -15.28 -8.94 -2.52
N PHE A 152 -13.99 -9.17 -2.86
CA PHE A 152 -13.13 -8.16 -3.45
C PHE A 152 -13.60 -7.79 -4.85
N GLN A 153 -13.97 -8.77 -5.67
CA GLN A 153 -14.64 -8.56 -6.96
C GLN A 153 -15.93 -7.73 -6.82
N GLU A 154 -16.76 -8.03 -5.81
CA GLU A 154 -17.99 -7.30 -5.52
C GLU A 154 -17.71 -5.87 -5.04
N TRP A 155 -16.75 -5.69 -4.14
CA TRP A 155 -16.31 -4.38 -3.64
C TRP A 155 -15.81 -3.48 -4.77
N MET A 156 -14.97 -4.02 -5.65
CA MET A 156 -14.48 -3.40 -6.89
C MET A 156 -15.63 -2.97 -7.81
N SER A 157 -16.61 -3.84 -8.00
CA SER A 157 -17.77 -3.58 -8.87
C SER A 157 -18.69 -2.48 -8.31
N LEU A 158 -18.79 -2.37 -6.99
CA LEU A 158 -19.59 -1.35 -6.32
C LEU A 158 -18.90 0.02 -6.26
N HIS A 159 -17.57 0.05 -6.25
CA HIS A 159 -16.78 1.28 -6.08
C HIS A 159 -15.70 1.45 -7.16
N PRO A 160 -16.00 1.35 -8.46
CA PRO A 160 -14.98 1.32 -9.52
C PRO A 160 -14.09 2.58 -9.53
N HIS A 161 -14.63 3.73 -9.14
CA HIS A 161 -13.89 5.00 -9.06
C HIS A 161 -12.86 5.07 -7.93
N GLN A 162 -12.97 4.20 -6.91
CA GLN A 162 -11.99 4.13 -5.83
C GLN A 162 -10.77 3.28 -6.22
N PHE A 163 -10.81 2.53 -7.32
CA PHE A 163 -9.70 1.67 -7.72
C PHE A 163 -8.81 2.35 -8.76
N GLY A 164 -7.55 2.61 -8.41
CA GLY A 164 -6.54 3.15 -9.32
C GLY A 164 -6.33 2.22 -10.51
N ASN A 165 -6.28 2.75 -11.73
CA ASN A 165 -6.10 1.97 -12.97
C ASN A 165 -7.15 0.85 -13.21
N TYR A 166 -8.36 0.98 -12.65
CA TYR A 166 -9.44 -0.02 -12.74
C TYR A 166 -9.72 -0.53 -14.17
N ASP A 167 -9.73 0.38 -15.16
CA ASP A 167 -10.07 0.07 -16.57
C ASP A 167 -8.88 -0.33 -17.45
N GLN A 168 -7.65 -0.41 -16.91
CA GLN A 168 -6.42 -0.60 -17.71
C GLN A 168 -5.80 -2.00 -17.58
N ASP A 169 -6.61 -3.03 -17.37
CA ASP A 169 -6.15 -4.41 -17.09
C ASP A 169 -5.16 -4.48 -15.90
N GLY A 170 -5.29 -3.55 -14.95
CA GLY A 170 -4.42 -3.49 -13.78
C GLY A 170 -4.63 -4.66 -12.80
N TYR A 171 -5.83 -5.25 -12.78
CA TYR A 171 -6.24 -6.25 -11.79
C TYR A 171 -6.53 -7.57 -12.49
N MET A 172 -5.53 -8.45 -12.50
CA MET A 172 -5.60 -9.73 -13.22
C MET A 172 -5.47 -10.92 -12.27
N CYS A 173 -6.18 -11.99 -12.60
CA CYS A 173 -6.02 -13.28 -11.95
C CYS A 173 -4.68 -13.89 -12.32
N ASP A 174 -3.91 -14.31 -11.31
CA ASP A 174 -2.64 -15.04 -11.49
C ASP A 174 -2.88 -16.51 -11.89
N ASN A 175 -3.93 -17.12 -11.32
CA ASN A 175 -4.26 -18.53 -11.53
C ASN A 175 -5.19 -18.80 -12.73
N ILE A 176 -5.70 -17.75 -13.40
CA ILE A 176 -6.59 -17.86 -14.57
C ILE A 176 -6.08 -16.93 -15.66
N LEU A 177 -5.61 -17.52 -16.77
CA LEU A 177 -4.96 -16.78 -17.86
C LEU A 177 -5.86 -15.66 -18.43
N ASN A 178 -5.29 -14.45 -18.56
CA ASN A 178 -5.92 -13.28 -19.17
C ASN A 178 -7.32 -12.97 -18.63
N THR A 179 -7.55 -13.23 -17.35
CA THR A 179 -8.85 -13.00 -16.72
C THR A 179 -8.76 -11.86 -15.72
N PRO A 180 -9.48 -10.74 -15.94
CA PRO A 180 -9.55 -9.67 -14.94
C PRO A 180 -10.28 -10.13 -13.68
N VAL A 181 -9.87 -9.61 -12.53
CA VAL A 181 -10.50 -9.91 -11.23
C VAL A 181 -12.00 -9.55 -11.23
N GLN A 182 -12.40 -8.53 -11.99
CA GLN A 182 -13.78 -8.10 -12.13
C GLN A 182 -14.67 -9.15 -12.81
N PHE A 183 -14.10 -10.04 -13.62
CA PHE A 183 -14.85 -10.91 -14.53
C PHE A 183 -14.60 -12.40 -14.31
N PHE A 184 -13.79 -12.80 -13.33
CA PHE A 184 -13.62 -14.22 -13.06
C PHE A 184 -14.94 -14.85 -12.59
N GLN A 185 -15.16 -16.09 -13.01
CA GLN A 185 -16.29 -16.89 -12.60
C GLN A 185 -15.77 -18.18 -11.98
N ILE A 186 -16.33 -18.54 -10.83
CA ILE A 186 -16.10 -19.84 -10.21
C ILE A 186 -17.40 -20.59 -10.33
N ASN A 187 -17.33 -21.82 -10.83
CA ASN A 187 -18.49 -22.69 -10.86
C ASN A 187 -18.87 -23.00 -9.40
N ASP A 188 -19.93 -22.37 -8.90
CA ASP A 188 -20.50 -22.57 -7.55
C ASP A 188 -21.14 -23.98 -7.39
N GLN A 189 -20.64 -25.00 -8.09
CA GLN A 189 -21.17 -26.37 -8.07
C GLN A 189 -20.07 -27.41 -7.84
N LEU A 190 -19.70 -27.59 -6.57
CA LEU A 190 -19.27 -28.88 -6.00
C LEU A 190 -19.71 -28.96 -4.53
#